data_AF-A4EEC4-F1
#
_entry.id   AF-A4EEC4-F1
#
_cell.length_a   1.000
_cell.length_b   1.000
_cell.length_c   1.000
_cell.angle_alpha   90.00
_cell.angle_beta   90.00
_cell.angle_gamma   90.00
#
_symmetry.space_group_name_H-M   'P 1'
#
loop_
_entity.id
_entity.type
_entity.pdbx_description
1 polymer ?
#
loop_
_entity_poly.entity_id
_entity_poly.type
_entity_poly.pdbx_seq_one_letter_code
_entity_poly.pdbx_strand_id
1 'polypeptide(L)'
;MAQFQPNVINGTGGWSGFSQEPKKFTEAVNGVAMQYLDTGNPIYAQDAIKNLRRFADADAFRLTGKTNASSYAAGQVTQFLLPAWQVLLTYPNMNADDKVTIEPWLLRMVSRTQQERPDRNNRNTSKAMTRVFAGAIFNRKYWFESGVRDGYYDQIDQLRPDGSFPFETARGQWGVVYQSRNIAHLLTIAEAARNQGVDLYSYAPNGVSIHDAIRFMIAANDDNSLIDGYAYRRRSVFNSSACGQQFTHCVDLVVGHLTWPTADPSLRSSRL
;
A
#
# COMPACT_ATOMS: atom_id res chain seq x y z
N MET A 1 3.83 11.94 21.29
CA MET A 1 4.52 11.21 20.19
C MET A 1 6.04 11.24 20.40
N ALA A 2 6.81 10.21 20.02
CA ALA A 2 8.27 10.25 20.10
C ALA A 2 8.87 11.44 19.30
N GLN A 3 9.94 12.06 19.78
CA GLN A 3 10.55 13.22 19.11
C GLN A 3 11.43 12.77 17.92
N PHE A 4 10.81 12.55 16.76
CA PHE A 4 11.57 12.38 15.51
C PHE A 4 12.18 13.72 15.09
N GLN A 5 13.44 13.73 14.64
CA GLN A 5 14.07 14.94 14.11
C GLN A 5 13.85 15.03 12.60
N PRO A 6 13.39 16.18 12.06
CA PRO A 6 13.26 16.41 10.63
C PRO A 6 14.66 16.53 10.03
N ASN A 7 15.31 15.40 9.81
CA ASN A 7 16.60 15.37 9.15
C ASN A 7 16.38 15.37 7.63
N VAL A 8 17.26 16.06 6.91
CA VAL A 8 17.40 15.88 5.46
C VAL A 8 17.95 14.47 5.25
N ILE A 9 17.06 13.51 5.05
CA ILE A 9 17.45 12.12 4.82
C ILE A 9 17.85 11.99 3.35
N ASN A 10 19.16 11.95 3.14
CA ASN A 10 19.75 11.81 1.83
C ASN A 10 19.54 10.38 1.30
N GLY A 11 18.72 10.23 0.26
CA GLY A 11 18.36 8.95 -0.36
C GLY A 11 19.49 8.21 -1.08
N THR A 12 20.76 8.55 -0.82
CA THR A 12 21.96 7.96 -1.44
C THR A 12 22.44 6.67 -0.76
N GLY A 13 22.01 6.39 0.48
CA GLY A 13 22.51 5.25 1.28
C GLY A 13 21.86 3.88 1.02
N GLY A 14 21.00 3.74 -0.01
CA GLY A 14 20.32 2.47 -0.29
C GLY A 14 19.41 1.98 0.85
N TRP A 15 19.09 0.67 0.87
CA TRP A 15 18.14 0.05 1.81
C TRP A 15 18.56 0.21 3.29
N SER A 16 19.86 0.20 3.58
CA SER A 16 20.41 0.38 4.94
C SER A 16 20.46 1.84 5.38
N GLY A 17 20.66 2.79 4.45
CA GLY A 17 20.67 4.23 4.76
C GLY A 17 19.29 4.88 4.87
N PHE A 18 18.23 4.21 4.41
CA PHE A 18 16.86 4.77 4.36
C PHE A 18 15.92 4.28 5.48
N SER A 19 16.20 3.15 6.12
CA SER A 19 15.11 2.22 6.49
C SER A 19 14.44 2.40 7.85
N GLN A 20 15.01 3.17 8.78
CA GLN A 20 14.46 3.21 10.14
C GLN A 20 13.77 4.52 10.47
N GLU A 21 14.43 5.66 10.32
CA GLU A 21 13.84 6.93 10.77
C GLU A 21 12.63 7.41 9.93
N PRO A 22 12.67 7.42 8.58
CA PRO A 22 11.48 7.71 7.77
C PRO A 22 10.35 6.72 8.05
N LYS A 23 10.69 5.43 8.14
CA LYS A 23 9.73 4.36 8.41
C LYS A 23 9.04 4.55 9.76
N LYS A 24 9.81 4.68 10.84
CA LYS A 24 9.30 4.91 12.21
C LYS A 24 8.48 6.19 12.28
N PHE A 25 8.93 7.27 11.63
CA PHE A 25 8.16 8.51 11.55
C PHE A 25 6.81 8.27 10.87
N THR A 26 6.80 7.61 9.71
CA THR A 26 5.56 7.34 8.96
C THR A 26 4.62 6.42 9.72
N GLU A 27 5.14 5.39 10.39
CA GLU A 27 4.38 4.48 11.25
C GLU A 27 3.81 5.21 12.47
N ALA A 28 4.58 6.10 13.10
CA ALA A 28 4.12 6.88 14.24
C ALA A 28 3.03 7.88 13.86
N VAL A 29 3.19 8.60 12.75
CA VAL A 29 2.17 9.53 12.25
C VAL A 29 0.90 8.78 11.87
N ASN A 30 1.03 7.66 11.12
CA ASN A 30 -0.11 6.83 10.76
C ASN A 30 -0.82 6.25 11.99
N GLY A 31 -0.07 5.71 12.95
CA GLY A 31 -0.64 5.17 14.18
C GLY A 31 -1.43 6.21 14.98
N VAL A 32 -0.93 7.45 15.08
CA VAL A 32 -1.66 8.53 15.76
C VAL A 32 -2.86 9.02 14.93
N ALA A 33 -2.77 9.06 13.60
CA ALA A 33 -3.93 9.35 12.76
C ALA A 33 -5.03 8.29 12.93
N MET A 34 -4.67 7.00 13.01
CA MET A 34 -5.64 5.94 13.28
C MET A 34 -6.23 6.04 14.70
N GLN A 35 -5.45 6.43 15.71
CA GLN A 35 -6.00 6.73 17.04
C GLN A 35 -7.04 7.86 17.01
N TYR A 36 -6.83 8.88 16.16
CA TYR A 36 -7.86 9.90 15.93
C TYR A 36 -9.12 9.30 15.28
N LEU A 37 -8.97 8.47 14.25
CA LEU A 37 -10.09 7.79 13.61
C LEU A 37 -10.92 6.97 14.61
N ASP A 38 -10.25 6.20 15.45
CA ASP A 38 -10.89 5.28 16.39
C ASP A 38 -11.59 6.00 17.56
N THR A 39 -11.00 7.10 18.05
CA THR A 39 -11.44 7.74 19.30
C THR A 39 -12.18 9.06 19.10
N GLY A 40 -12.01 9.70 17.94
CA GLY A 40 -12.43 11.08 17.70
C GLY A 40 -11.70 12.13 18.54
N ASN A 41 -10.69 11.76 19.35
CA ASN A 41 -10.01 12.70 20.24
C ASN A 41 -9.12 13.67 19.44
N PRO A 42 -9.41 14.98 19.47
CA PRO A 42 -8.73 15.96 18.63
C PRO A 42 -7.23 16.10 18.91
N ILE A 43 -6.75 15.71 20.09
CA ILE A 43 -5.32 15.77 20.44
C ILE A 43 -4.48 14.92 19.47
N TYR A 44 -4.98 13.76 19.07
CA TYR A 44 -4.26 12.88 18.14
C TYR A 44 -4.15 13.50 16.74
N ALA A 45 -5.23 14.11 16.23
CA ALA A 45 -5.19 14.82 14.96
C ALA A 45 -4.19 16.00 15.02
N GLN A 46 -4.28 16.82 16.07
CA GLN A 46 -3.39 17.97 16.29
C GLN A 46 -1.92 17.55 16.35
N ASP A 47 -1.60 16.50 17.11
CA ASP A 47 -0.23 15.98 17.22
C ASP A 47 0.30 15.47 15.87
N ALA A 48 -0.51 14.73 15.11
CA ALA A 48 -0.11 14.24 13.79
C ALA A 48 0.12 15.39 12.80
N ILE A 49 -0.80 16.35 12.73
CA ILE A 49 -0.71 17.53 11.85
C ILE A 49 0.52 18.37 12.19
N LYS A 50 0.76 18.64 13.48
CA LYS A 50 1.95 19.39 13.95
C LYS A 50 3.25 18.71 13.51
N ASN A 51 3.32 17.38 13.60
CA ASN A 51 4.51 16.63 13.17
C ASN A 51 4.68 16.65 11.65
N LEU A 52 3.60 16.48 10.89
CA LEU A 52 3.63 16.59 9.42
C LEU A 52 4.08 17.98 8.98
N ARG A 53 3.53 19.04 9.57
CA ARG A 53 3.92 20.42 9.26
C ARG A 53 5.40 20.66 9.54
N ARG A 54 5.90 20.24 10.70
CA ARG A 54 7.33 20.37 11.05
C ARG A 54 8.25 19.68 10.02
N PHE A 55 7.84 18.52 9.50
CA PHE A 55 8.61 17.81 8.47
C PHE A 55 8.49 18.47 7.09
N ALA A 56 7.32 19.01 6.75
CA ALA A 56 7.10 19.74 5.52
C ALA A 56 7.88 21.07 5.48
N ASP A 57 7.85 21.86 6.56
CA ASP A 57 8.61 23.12 6.72
C ASP A 57 10.12 22.89 6.58
N ALA A 58 10.62 21.76 7.09
CA ALA A 58 12.03 21.38 6.99
C ALA A 58 12.44 20.77 5.63
N ASP A 59 11.51 20.69 4.67
CA ASP A 59 11.71 19.97 3.40
C ASP A 59 12.25 18.54 3.61
N ALA A 60 11.76 17.85 4.63
CA ALA A 60 12.26 16.53 5.03
C ALA A 60 12.05 15.49 3.90
N PHE A 61 12.87 14.43 3.95
CA PHE A 61 12.92 13.38 2.93
C PHE A 61 13.20 13.91 1.51
N ARG A 62 14.00 14.97 1.40
CA ARG A 62 14.51 15.43 0.10
C ARG A 62 15.39 14.35 -0.52
N LEU A 63 14.91 13.78 -1.62
CA LEU A 63 15.59 12.71 -2.34
C LEU A 63 16.53 13.31 -3.39
N THR A 64 17.83 13.06 -3.25
CA THR A 64 18.85 13.51 -4.22
C THR A 64 19.08 12.45 -5.30
N GLY A 65 19.29 12.87 -6.55
CA GLY A 65 19.49 11.98 -7.71
C GLY A 65 18.23 11.26 -8.18
N LYS A 66 18.18 10.69 -9.40
CA LYS A 66 17.04 9.92 -9.97
C LYS A 66 17.30 8.41 -9.93
N THR A 67 17.36 7.81 -8.74
CA THR A 67 17.64 6.37 -8.56
C THR A 67 16.40 5.59 -8.12
N ASN A 68 16.39 4.27 -8.40
CA ASN A 68 15.36 3.33 -7.92
C ASN A 68 15.28 3.24 -6.39
N ALA A 69 16.42 3.41 -5.70
CA ALA A 69 16.46 3.39 -4.25
C ALA A 69 15.72 4.59 -3.67
N SER A 70 15.99 5.79 -4.21
CA SER A 70 15.34 7.02 -3.79
C SER A 70 13.84 7.03 -4.11
N SER A 71 13.43 6.47 -5.23
CA SER A 71 12.00 6.39 -5.57
C SER A 71 11.26 5.29 -4.77
N TYR A 72 11.91 4.19 -4.42
CA TYR A 72 11.36 3.22 -3.43
C TYR A 72 11.12 3.89 -2.08
N ALA A 73 12.10 4.67 -1.66
CA ALA A 73 12.11 5.47 -0.46
C ALA A 73 10.89 6.40 -0.36
N ALA A 74 10.62 7.18 -1.42
CA ALA A 74 9.41 7.99 -1.50
C ALA A 74 8.13 7.14 -1.41
N GLY A 75 8.11 5.95 -2.03
CA GLY A 75 6.98 5.03 -1.98
C GLY A 75 6.67 4.56 -0.57
N GLN A 76 7.71 4.16 0.16
CA GLN A 76 7.59 3.71 1.54
C GLN A 76 7.04 4.78 2.48
N VAL A 77 7.37 6.05 2.24
CA VAL A 77 6.84 7.17 3.02
C VAL A 77 5.38 7.45 2.63
N THR A 78 5.12 7.58 1.34
CA THR A 78 3.80 7.98 0.83
C THR A 78 2.72 6.92 1.02
N GLN A 79 3.06 5.62 1.05
CA GLN A 79 2.08 4.56 1.28
C GLN A 79 1.39 4.66 2.66
N PHE A 80 2.07 5.20 3.68
CA PHE A 80 1.51 5.36 5.02
C PHE A 80 0.99 6.77 5.26
N LEU A 81 1.67 7.79 4.74
CA LEU A 81 1.26 9.18 4.99
C LEU A 81 0.01 9.59 4.22
N LEU A 82 -0.27 9.02 3.04
CA LEU A 82 -1.47 9.38 2.29
C LEU A 82 -2.76 8.92 2.98
N PRO A 83 -2.90 7.65 3.43
CA PRO A 83 -4.06 7.24 4.24
C PRO A 83 -4.17 8.03 5.55
N ALA A 84 -3.05 8.26 6.24
CA ALA A 84 -3.04 9.07 7.46
C ALA A 84 -3.55 10.49 7.19
N TRP A 85 -3.09 11.14 6.11
CA TRP A 85 -3.54 12.47 5.73
C TRP A 85 -5.03 12.48 5.37
N GLN A 86 -5.54 11.47 4.66
CA GLN A 86 -6.97 11.33 4.37
C GLN A 86 -7.80 11.31 5.64
N VAL A 87 -7.38 10.56 6.67
CA VAL A 87 -8.05 10.56 7.98
C VAL A 87 -7.98 11.94 8.63
N LEU A 88 -6.81 12.58 8.64
CA LEU A 88 -6.63 13.90 9.26
C LEU A 88 -7.46 14.99 8.57
N LEU A 89 -7.77 14.87 7.28
CA LEU A 89 -8.66 15.79 6.58
C LEU A 89 -10.10 15.80 7.14
N THR A 90 -10.50 14.78 7.91
CA THR A 90 -11.80 14.75 8.62
C THR A 90 -11.79 15.58 9.90
N TYR A 91 -10.62 16.07 10.35
CA TYR A 91 -10.51 16.92 11.51
C TYR A 91 -11.17 18.28 11.29
N PRO A 92 -12.23 18.65 12.05
CA PRO A 92 -13.04 19.83 11.75
C PRO A 92 -12.30 21.16 11.92
N ASN A 93 -11.25 21.18 12.74
CA ASN A 93 -10.47 22.40 13.03
C ASN A 93 -9.11 22.41 12.31
N MET A 94 -9.01 21.73 11.16
CA MET A 94 -7.80 21.76 10.32
C MET A 94 -7.50 23.19 9.84
N ASN A 95 -6.31 23.70 10.13
CA ASN A 95 -5.87 25.01 9.64
C ASN A 95 -5.59 24.94 8.12
N ALA A 96 -6.08 25.94 7.38
CA ALA A 96 -5.80 26.06 5.94
C ALA A 96 -4.29 26.16 5.64
N ASP A 97 -3.52 26.84 6.50
CA ASP A 97 -2.06 26.97 6.34
C ASP A 97 -1.36 25.61 6.45
N ASP A 98 -1.85 24.70 7.30
CA ASP A 98 -1.29 23.36 7.43
C ASP A 98 -1.43 22.59 6.10
N LYS A 99 -2.58 22.73 5.41
CA LYS A 99 -2.78 22.13 4.08
C LYS A 99 -1.83 22.74 3.05
N VAL A 100 -1.74 24.08 3.01
CA VAL A 100 -0.86 24.81 2.06
C VAL A 100 0.60 24.39 2.22
N THR A 101 1.04 24.09 3.43
CA THR A 101 2.41 23.61 3.70
C THR A 101 2.57 22.10 3.44
N ILE A 102 1.68 21.25 3.93
CA ILE A 102 1.86 19.79 3.95
C ILE A 102 1.59 19.15 2.58
N GLU A 103 0.56 19.59 1.86
CA GLU A 103 0.12 18.92 0.64
C GLU A 103 1.16 18.98 -0.51
N PRO A 104 1.82 20.13 -0.79
CA PRO A 104 2.88 20.16 -1.79
C PRO A 104 4.07 19.26 -1.44
N TRP A 105 4.39 19.14 -0.14
CA TRP A 105 5.45 18.25 0.34
C TRP A 105 5.10 16.77 0.09
N LEU A 106 3.86 16.35 0.38
CA LEU A 106 3.36 15.00 0.06
C LEU A 106 3.36 14.74 -1.46
N LEU A 107 2.80 15.66 -2.25
CA LEU A 107 2.69 15.54 -3.70
C LEU A 107 4.04 15.43 -4.39
N ARG A 108 5.08 16.10 -3.87
CA ARG A 108 6.43 15.98 -4.41
C ARG A 108 7.01 14.58 -4.18
N MET A 109 6.77 13.97 -3.03
CA MET A 109 7.17 12.59 -2.78
C MET A 109 6.41 11.61 -3.69
N VAL A 110 5.10 11.80 -3.88
CA VAL A 110 4.33 10.98 -4.84
C VAL A 110 4.85 11.16 -6.27
N SER A 111 5.07 12.40 -6.71
CA SER A 111 5.66 12.68 -8.03
C SER A 111 6.98 11.97 -8.23
N ARG A 112 7.75 11.81 -7.15
CA ARG A 112 9.04 11.16 -7.20
C ARG A 112 8.94 9.66 -7.45
N THR A 113 7.97 8.97 -6.87
CA THR A 113 7.77 7.53 -7.11
C THR A 113 7.41 7.23 -8.56
N GLN A 114 6.77 8.18 -9.25
CA GLN A 114 6.33 8.02 -10.64
C GLN A 114 7.44 8.21 -11.69
N GLN A 115 8.63 8.67 -11.31
CA GLN A 115 9.76 8.86 -12.24
C GLN A 115 10.49 7.57 -12.59
N GLU A 116 10.17 6.46 -11.93
CA GLU A 116 10.71 5.15 -12.26
C GLU A 116 10.06 4.57 -13.51
N ARG A 117 10.82 3.75 -14.25
CA ARG A 117 10.25 2.94 -15.32
C ARG A 117 9.08 2.09 -14.80
N PRO A 118 8.02 1.89 -15.59
CA PRO A 118 6.97 0.93 -15.27
C PRO A 118 7.57 -0.46 -15.04
N ASP A 119 6.98 -1.19 -14.10
CA ASP A 119 7.28 -2.60 -13.83
C ASP A 119 5.96 -3.38 -13.96
N ARG A 120 6.00 -4.71 -14.03
CA ARG A 120 4.80 -5.55 -14.17
C ARG A 120 4.42 -6.26 -12.87
N ASN A 121 5.20 -6.05 -11.82
CA ASN A 121 5.03 -6.66 -10.50
C ASN A 121 4.42 -5.67 -9.47
N ASN A 122 4.30 -6.13 -8.23
CA ASN A 122 3.78 -5.42 -7.05
C ASN A 122 4.37 -4.02 -6.82
N ARG A 123 5.57 -3.76 -7.33
CA ARG A 123 6.16 -2.43 -7.29
C ARG A 123 5.35 -1.42 -8.09
N ASN A 124 4.85 -1.81 -9.26
CA ASN A 124 4.00 -0.94 -10.07
C ASN A 124 2.65 -0.71 -9.40
N THR A 125 2.06 -1.76 -8.83
CA THR A 125 0.83 -1.69 -8.04
C THR A 125 0.98 -0.74 -6.85
N SER A 126 2.10 -0.80 -6.13
CA SER A 126 2.40 0.12 -5.02
C SER A 126 2.49 1.58 -5.48
N LYS A 127 3.22 1.86 -6.58
CA LYS A 127 3.28 3.21 -7.16
C LYS A 127 1.90 3.69 -7.59
N ALA A 128 1.11 2.82 -8.21
CA ALA A 128 -0.23 3.13 -8.67
C ALA A 128 -1.18 3.41 -7.49
N MET A 129 -1.10 2.65 -6.40
CA MET A 129 -1.82 2.91 -5.15
C MET A 129 -1.55 4.33 -4.63
N THR A 130 -0.29 4.77 -4.60
CA THR A 130 0.02 6.16 -4.20
C THR A 130 -0.55 7.22 -5.15
N ARG A 131 -0.68 6.91 -6.45
CA ARG A 131 -1.37 7.79 -7.42
C ARG A 131 -2.87 7.84 -7.19
N VAL A 132 -3.51 6.70 -6.90
CA VAL A 132 -4.95 6.64 -6.62
C VAL A 132 -5.28 7.48 -5.39
N PHE A 133 -4.56 7.30 -4.28
CA PHE A 133 -4.74 8.13 -3.09
C PHE A 133 -4.50 9.61 -3.38
N ALA A 134 -3.37 9.96 -3.99
CA ALA A 134 -3.09 11.37 -4.29
C ALA A 134 -4.11 11.97 -5.28
N GLY A 135 -4.62 11.15 -6.21
CA GLY A 135 -5.70 11.49 -7.13
C GLY A 135 -6.99 11.85 -6.41
N ALA A 136 -7.42 11.00 -5.48
CA ALA A 136 -8.63 11.18 -4.68
C ALA A 136 -8.50 12.34 -3.69
N ILE A 137 -7.39 12.40 -2.94
CA ILE A 137 -7.17 13.38 -1.87
C ILE A 137 -6.99 14.80 -2.44
N PHE A 138 -6.16 14.94 -3.48
CA PHE A 138 -5.75 16.26 -4.02
C PHE A 138 -6.47 16.64 -5.31
N ASN A 139 -7.58 15.98 -5.62
CA ASN A 139 -8.37 16.19 -6.85
C ASN A 139 -7.53 16.16 -8.13
N ARG A 140 -6.64 15.16 -8.25
CA ARG A 140 -5.79 14.93 -9.43
C ARG A 140 -6.38 13.81 -10.29
N LYS A 141 -7.42 14.12 -11.06
CA LYS A 141 -8.17 13.15 -11.88
C LYS A 141 -7.26 12.23 -12.73
N TYR A 142 -6.30 12.79 -13.46
CA TYR A 142 -5.36 11.99 -14.26
C TYR A 142 -4.54 10.98 -13.42
N TRP A 143 -4.14 11.35 -12.20
CA TRP A 143 -3.42 10.43 -11.32
C TRP A 143 -4.33 9.33 -10.80
N PHE A 144 -5.57 9.65 -10.45
CA PHE A 144 -6.55 8.65 -10.05
C PHE A 144 -6.79 7.64 -11.17
N GLU A 145 -7.17 8.10 -12.36
CA GLU A 145 -7.52 7.25 -13.51
C GLU A 145 -6.33 6.40 -13.98
N SER A 146 -5.14 7.02 -14.12
CA SER A 146 -3.94 6.27 -14.50
C SER A 146 -3.46 5.31 -13.41
N GLY A 147 -3.69 5.64 -12.13
CA GLY A 147 -3.43 4.74 -11.02
C GLY A 147 -4.35 3.51 -11.04
N VAL A 148 -5.65 3.69 -11.29
CA VAL A 148 -6.60 2.58 -11.43
C VAL A 148 -6.23 1.69 -12.62
N ARG A 149 -5.97 2.29 -13.78
CA ARG A 149 -5.59 1.54 -15.00
C ARG A 149 -4.29 0.76 -14.82
N ASP A 150 -3.21 1.46 -14.50
CA ASP A 150 -1.87 0.84 -14.47
C ASP A 150 -1.67 -0.05 -13.22
N GLY A 151 -2.47 0.17 -12.17
CA GLY A 151 -2.35 -0.51 -10.88
C GLY A 151 -3.30 -1.67 -10.71
N TYR A 152 -4.56 -1.55 -11.16
CA TYR A 152 -5.59 -2.56 -10.97
C TYR A 152 -5.85 -3.33 -12.25
N TYR A 153 -6.32 -2.66 -13.31
CA TYR A 153 -6.69 -3.33 -14.57
C TYR A 153 -5.50 -4.10 -15.15
N ASP A 154 -4.35 -3.47 -15.32
CA ASP A 154 -3.15 -4.13 -15.83
C ASP A 154 -2.77 -5.38 -15.00
N GLN A 155 -2.98 -5.37 -13.67
CA GLN A 155 -2.64 -6.52 -12.82
C GLN A 155 -3.66 -7.66 -12.97
N ILE A 156 -4.96 -7.34 -12.98
CA ILE A 156 -6.02 -8.34 -13.15
C ILE A 156 -5.95 -8.97 -14.56
N ASP A 157 -5.67 -8.17 -15.59
CA ASP A 157 -5.48 -8.65 -16.98
C ASP A 157 -4.35 -9.68 -17.09
N GLN A 158 -3.36 -9.62 -16.18
CA GLN A 158 -2.21 -10.51 -16.15
C GLN A 158 -2.39 -11.75 -15.27
N LEU A 159 -3.52 -11.89 -14.58
CA LEU A 159 -3.80 -13.08 -13.78
C LEU A 159 -3.82 -14.33 -14.65
N ARG A 160 -3.20 -15.40 -14.14
CA ARG A 160 -3.38 -16.73 -14.72
C ARG A 160 -4.79 -17.26 -14.37
N PRO A 161 -5.28 -18.29 -15.10
CA PRO A 161 -6.57 -18.91 -14.80
C PRO A 161 -6.71 -19.43 -13.36
N ASP A 162 -5.60 -19.76 -12.70
CA ASP A 162 -5.58 -20.23 -11.30
C ASP A 162 -5.57 -19.10 -10.26
N GLY A 163 -5.53 -17.83 -10.66
CA GLY A 163 -5.44 -16.67 -9.77
C GLY A 163 -4.00 -16.27 -9.38
N SER A 164 -2.98 -16.95 -9.87
CA SER A 164 -1.59 -16.57 -9.58
C SER A 164 -1.14 -15.34 -10.37
N PHE A 165 -0.41 -14.42 -9.71
CA PHE A 165 0.31 -13.35 -10.42
C PHE A 165 1.62 -13.90 -10.99
N PRO A 166 1.86 -13.82 -12.31
CA PRO A 166 3.04 -14.43 -12.92
C PRO A 166 4.37 -13.94 -12.36
N PHE A 167 4.49 -12.62 -12.14
CA PHE A 167 5.73 -12.01 -11.65
C PHE A 167 5.98 -12.23 -10.16
N GLU A 168 4.93 -12.50 -9.37
CA GLU A 168 5.09 -12.74 -7.95
C GLU A 168 5.41 -14.19 -7.65
N THR A 169 4.66 -15.11 -8.24
CA THR A 169 4.91 -16.55 -8.09
C THR A 169 6.26 -17.01 -8.67
N ALA A 170 6.80 -16.28 -9.65
CA ALA A 170 8.16 -16.53 -10.17
C ALA A 170 9.29 -16.26 -9.16
N ARG A 171 9.01 -15.68 -7.99
CA ARG A 171 10.01 -15.30 -6.98
C ARG A 171 10.44 -16.42 -6.03
N GLY A 172 10.16 -17.67 -6.40
CA GLY A 172 10.59 -18.85 -5.64
C GLY A 172 10.00 -18.89 -4.24
N GLN A 173 10.83 -19.13 -3.22
CA GLN A 173 10.42 -19.18 -1.81
C GLN A 173 9.69 -17.92 -1.30
N TRP A 174 9.76 -16.80 -2.02
CA TRP A 174 9.08 -15.55 -1.68
C TRP A 174 7.76 -15.35 -2.43
N GLY A 175 7.33 -16.31 -3.24
CA GLY A 175 6.16 -16.19 -4.11
C GLY A 175 4.89 -15.82 -3.34
N VAL A 176 4.57 -16.54 -2.25
CA VAL A 176 3.38 -16.25 -1.41
C VAL A 176 3.46 -14.83 -0.85
N VAL A 177 4.62 -14.43 -0.35
CA VAL A 177 4.84 -13.12 0.27
C VAL A 177 4.63 -11.98 -0.71
N TYR A 178 5.08 -12.15 -1.96
CA TYR A 178 4.89 -11.11 -2.97
C TYR A 178 3.49 -11.14 -3.60
N GLN A 179 2.87 -12.32 -3.70
CA GLN A 179 1.45 -12.47 -4.08
C GLN A 179 0.57 -11.70 -3.08
N SER A 180 0.75 -11.93 -1.78
CA SER A 180 -0.03 -11.26 -0.73
C SER A 180 0.19 -9.75 -0.72
N ARG A 181 1.44 -9.30 -0.88
CA ARG A 181 1.76 -7.87 -0.97
C ARG A 181 1.08 -7.21 -2.17
N ASN A 182 1.04 -7.89 -3.32
CA ASN A 182 0.36 -7.35 -4.48
C ASN A 182 -1.15 -7.22 -4.24
N ILE A 183 -1.77 -8.27 -3.67
CA ILE A 183 -3.19 -8.29 -3.32
C ILE A 183 -3.52 -7.13 -2.36
N ALA A 184 -2.71 -6.90 -1.33
CA ALA A 184 -2.93 -5.80 -0.38
C ALA A 184 -3.00 -4.42 -1.07
N HIS A 185 -2.08 -4.15 -2.01
CA HIS A 185 -2.12 -2.90 -2.79
C HIS A 185 -3.38 -2.84 -3.67
N LEU A 186 -3.77 -3.94 -4.32
CA LEU A 186 -4.96 -4.00 -5.16
C LEU A 186 -6.25 -3.75 -4.38
N LEU A 187 -6.41 -4.36 -3.21
CA LEU A 187 -7.54 -4.12 -2.31
C LEU A 187 -7.58 -2.65 -1.87
N THR A 188 -6.43 -2.07 -1.56
CA THR A 188 -6.35 -0.65 -1.20
C THR A 188 -6.77 0.27 -2.36
N ILE A 189 -6.37 -0.05 -3.59
CA ILE A 189 -6.83 0.66 -4.79
C ILE A 189 -8.34 0.49 -4.97
N ALA A 190 -8.86 -0.72 -4.82
CA ALA A 190 -10.29 -1.03 -4.95
C ALA A 190 -11.15 -0.23 -3.95
N GLU A 191 -10.74 -0.18 -2.69
CA GLU A 191 -11.46 0.60 -1.66
C GLU A 191 -11.40 2.11 -1.92
N ALA A 192 -10.24 2.63 -2.33
CA ALA A 192 -10.12 4.03 -2.72
C ALA A 192 -10.99 4.36 -3.94
N ALA A 193 -11.08 3.44 -4.91
CA ALA A 193 -11.89 3.61 -6.12
C ALA A 193 -13.39 3.49 -5.84
N ARG A 194 -13.79 2.58 -4.95
CA ARG A 194 -15.17 2.40 -4.50
C ARG A 194 -15.71 3.67 -3.84
N ASN A 195 -14.89 4.36 -3.05
CA ASN A 195 -15.23 5.66 -2.46
C ASN A 195 -15.42 6.77 -3.52
N GLN A 196 -15.01 6.54 -4.76
CA GLN A 196 -15.26 7.41 -5.92
C GLN A 196 -16.35 6.85 -6.85
N GLY A 197 -17.10 5.82 -6.42
CA GLY A 197 -18.19 5.21 -7.20
C GLY A 197 -17.72 4.24 -8.28
N VAL A 198 -16.47 3.79 -8.25
CA VAL A 198 -15.93 2.81 -9.21
C VAL A 198 -15.83 1.44 -8.55
N ASP A 199 -16.61 0.47 -9.03
CA ASP A 199 -16.51 -0.91 -8.58
C ASP A 199 -15.39 -1.64 -9.32
N LEU A 200 -14.28 -1.92 -8.62
CA LEU A 200 -13.17 -2.69 -9.16
C LEU A 200 -13.25 -4.18 -8.80
N TYR A 201 -14.06 -4.56 -7.81
CA TYR A 201 -14.15 -5.96 -7.38
C TYR A 201 -14.83 -6.86 -8.43
N SER A 202 -15.76 -6.30 -9.20
CA SER A 202 -16.43 -6.99 -10.30
C SER A 202 -15.61 -7.06 -11.61
N TYR A 203 -14.43 -6.43 -11.67
CA TYR A 203 -13.59 -6.44 -12.86
C TYR A 203 -12.97 -7.82 -13.09
N ALA A 204 -13.39 -8.50 -14.16
CA ALA A 204 -12.98 -9.87 -14.49
C ALA A 204 -12.90 -10.13 -16.02
N PRO A 205 -11.99 -9.44 -16.75
CA PRO A 205 -11.95 -9.44 -18.22
C PRO A 205 -11.69 -10.81 -18.85
N ASN A 206 -11.01 -11.71 -18.12
CA ASN A 206 -10.67 -13.06 -18.57
C ASN A 206 -11.37 -14.15 -17.75
N GLY A 207 -12.50 -13.82 -17.10
CA GLY A 207 -13.21 -14.74 -16.20
C GLY A 207 -12.52 -14.99 -14.86
N VAL A 208 -11.41 -14.29 -14.60
CA VAL A 208 -10.69 -14.26 -13.31
C VAL A 208 -10.64 -12.84 -12.76
N SER A 209 -10.63 -12.72 -11.45
CA SER A 209 -10.78 -11.48 -10.68
C SER A 209 -9.81 -11.44 -9.49
N ILE A 210 -9.86 -10.35 -8.71
CA ILE A 210 -9.13 -10.26 -7.44
C ILE A 210 -9.51 -11.37 -6.45
N HIS A 211 -10.74 -11.89 -6.52
CA HIS A 211 -11.20 -12.97 -5.66
C HIS A 211 -10.45 -14.28 -5.94
N ASP A 212 -10.17 -14.57 -7.21
CA ASP A 212 -9.39 -15.73 -7.63
C ASP A 212 -7.94 -15.61 -7.14
N ALA A 213 -7.37 -14.41 -7.19
CA ALA A 213 -6.04 -14.16 -6.65
C ALA A 213 -5.95 -14.39 -5.13
N ILE A 214 -6.98 -14.01 -4.38
CA ILE A 214 -7.10 -14.27 -2.94
C ILE A 214 -7.23 -15.77 -2.67
N ARG A 215 -8.08 -16.48 -3.43
CA ARG A 215 -8.23 -17.94 -3.28
C ARG A 215 -6.91 -18.67 -3.55
N PHE A 216 -6.19 -18.29 -4.61
CA PHE A 216 -4.86 -18.83 -4.89
C PHE A 216 -3.88 -18.58 -3.72
N MET A 217 -3.85 -17.35 -3.19
CA MET A 217 -2.96 -17.00 -2.09
C MET A 217 -3.23 -17.83 -0.83
N ILE A 218 -4.50 -18.02 -0.47
CA ILE A 218 -4.89 -18.86 0.69
C ILE A 218 -4.46 -20.31 0.44
N ALA A 219 -4.78 -20.87 -0.72
CA ALA A 219 -4.39 -22.23 -1.07
C ALA A 219 -2.86 -22.42 -1.08
N ALA A 220 -2.11 -21.47 -1.64
CA ALA A 220 -0.65 -21.53 -1.70
C ALA A 220 0.04 -21.31 -0.34
N ASN A 221 -0.63 -20.63 0.60
CA ASN A 221 -0.16 -20.53 1.98
C ASN A 221 -0.29 -21.88 2.71
N ASP A 222 -1.38 -22.61 2.44
CA ASP A 222 -1.62 -23.92 3.04
C ASP A 222 -0.79 -25.02 2.36
N ASP A 223 -0.61 -24.94 1.04
CA ASP A 223 0.22 -25.83 0.23
C ASP A 223 1.16 -25.03 -0.69
N ASN A 224 2.40 -24.84 -0.25
CA ASN A 224 3.40 -24.10 -1.01
C ASN A 224 3.85 -24.81 -2.31
N SER A 225 3.49 -26.08 -2.53
CA SER A 225 3.82 -26.79 -3.77
C SER A 225 3.15 -26.15 -5.00
N LEU A 226 2.03 -25.43 -4.79
CA LEU A 226 1.34 -24.64 -5.81
C LEU A 226 2.21 -23.52 -6.41
N ILE A 227 3.26 -23.08 -5.70
CA ILE A 227 4.22 -22.08 -6.19
C ILE A 227 5.48 -22.71 -6.76
N ASP A 228 5.84 -23.92 -6.33
CA ASP A 228 7.05 -24.59 -6.79
C ASP A 228 7.07 -24.78 -8.31
N GLY A 229 5.90 -24.95 -8.95
CA GLY A 229 5.75 -25.00 -10.41
C GLY A 229 6.10 -23.70 -11.15
N TYR A 230 6.13 -22.56 -10.44
CA TYR A 230 6.43 -21.24 -10.99
C TYR A 230 7.84 -20.74 -10.64
N ALA A 231 8.49 -21.34 -9.64
CA ALA A 231 9.78 -20.92 -9.11
C ALA A 231 10.95 -21.27 -10.06
N TYR A 232 11.59 -20.27 -10.69
CA TYR A 232 12.72 -20.51 -11.60
C TYR A 232 14.00 -20.99 -10.88
N ARG A 233 14.18 -20.69 -9.58
CA ARG A 233 15.30 -21.16 -8.75
C ARG A 233 14.88 -21.29 -7.26
N ARG A 234 15.14 -22.48 -6.69
CA ARG A 234 14.87 -22.94 -5.31
C ARG A 234 13.39 -23.26 -5.01
N ARG A 235 13.16 -24.53 -4.62
CA ARG A 235 11.91 -24.99 -3.98
C ARG A 235 11.62 -24.14 -2.75
N SER A 236 10.35 -23.85 -2.50
CA SER A 236 9.95 -23.09 -1.33
C SER A 236 10.33 -23.87 -0.05
N VAL A 237 10.96 -23.18 0.90
CA VAL A 237 11.02 -23.62 2.30
C VAL A 237 10.37 -22.49 3.07
N PHE A 238 9.04 -22.55 3.20
CA PHE A 238 8.29 -21.53 3.91
C PHE A 238 8.69 -21.55 5.38
N ASN A 239 9.10 -20.39 5.90
CA ASN A 239 9.29 -20.19 7.34
C ASN A 239 8.31 -19.10 7.78
N SER A 240 7.30 -19.48 8.54
CA SER A 240 6.25 -18.60 9.09
C SER A 240 6.81 -17.45 9.94
N SER A 241 8.05 -17.56 10.45
CA SER A 241 8.71 -16.47 11.19
C SER A 241 9.19 -15.31 10.32
N ALA A 242 9.31 -15.46 8.99
CA ALA A 242 9.58 -14.36 8.07
C ALA A 242 8.34 -13.47 7.83
N CYS A 243 7.16 -13.91 8.32
CA CYS A 243 5.85 -13.28 8.17
C CYS A 243 5.56 -12.23 9.27
N GLY A 244 6.60 -11.59 9.80
CA GLY A 244 6.49 -10.63 10.91
C GLY A 244 5.91 -9.26 10.52
N GLN A 245 4.82 -8.89 11.19
CA GLN A 245 4.20 -7.56 11.32
C GLN A 245 3.51 -6.92 10.10
N GLN A 246 3.89 -7.20 8.84
CA GLN A 246 3.19 -6.64 7.67
C GLN A 246 1.90 -7.41 7.28
N PHE A 247 1.77 -8.67 7.70
CA PHE A 247 0.69 -9.57 7.26
C PHE A 247 -0.61 -9.46 8.08
N THR A 248 -0.55 -9.08 9.36
CA THR A 248 -1.76 -9.00 10.22
C THR A 248 -2.79 -8.02 9.66
N HIS A 249 -2.37 -6.85 9.17
CA HIS A 249 -3.29 -5.90 8.53
C HIS A 249 -3.91 -6.40 7.22
N CYS A 250 -3.23 -7.28 6.46
CA CYS A 250 -3.74 -7.78 5.18
C CYS A 250 -4.83 -8.84 5.37
N VAL A 251 -4.65 -9.72 6.36
CA VAL A 251 -5.67 -10.70 6.74
C VAL A 251 -6.88 -9.98 7.33
N ASP A 252 -6.69 -8.95 8.15
CA ASP A 252 -7.81 -8.19 8.74
C ASP A 252 -8.64 -7.44 7.68
N LEU A 253 -8.00 -6.86 6.65
CA LEU A 253 -8.72 -6.26 5.50
C LEU A 253 -9.48 -7.30 4.67
N VAL A 254 -8.89 -8.48 4.43
CA VAL A 254 -9.55 -9.58 3.70
C VAL A 254 -10.70 -10.19 4.51
N VAL A 255 -10.51 -10.40 5.81
CA VAL A 255 -11.51 -10.97 6.73
C VAL A 255 -12.64 -9.96 7.04
N GLY A 256 -12.33 -8.67 7.13
CA GLY A 256 -13.32 -7.60 7.24
C GLY A 256 -14.22 -7.48 6.01
N HIS A 257 -13.70 -7.77 4.80
CA HIS A 257 -14.49 -7.81 3.57
C HIS A 257 -15.38 -9.06 3.43
N LEU A 258 -14.96 -10.19 4.01
CA LEU A 258 -15.73 -11.44 4.02
C LEU A 258 -16.87 -11.44 5.08
N THR A 259 -17.03 -10.39 5.89
CA THR A 259 -17.96 -10.36 7.03
C THR A 259 -19.17 -9.40 6.89
N TRP A 260 -19.35 -8.72 5.75
CA TRP A 260 -20.59 -7.98 5.40
C TRP A 260 -21.38 -8.69 4.28
N PRO A 261 -22.72 -8.56 4.21
CA PRO A 261 -23.62 -9.69 4.00
C PRO A 261 -23.75 -10.14 2.53
N THR A 262 -22.72 -10.82 2.01
CA THR A 262 -22.83 -11.70 0.83
C THR A 262 -22.02 -12.99 1.01
N ALA A 263 -21.55 -13.29 2.22
CA ALA A 263 -20.77 -14.50 2.47
C ALA A 263 -21.67 -15.75 2.41
N ASP A 264 -21.52 -16.49 1.32
CA ASP A 264 -21.93 -17.88 1.19
C ASP A 264 -21.45 -18.68 2.43
N PRO A 265 -22.36 -19.29 3.21
CA PRO A 265 -22.03 -20.13 4.35
C PRO A 265 -21.11 -21.32 4.03
N SER A 266 -20.95 -21.70 2.76
CA SER A 266 -20.08 -22.81 2.32
C SER A 266 -18.59 -22.58 2.59
N LEU A 267 -18.15 -21.33 2.75
CA LEU A 267 -16.75 -21.00 3.06
C LEU A 267 -16.36 -21.24 4.53
N ARG A 268 -17.30 -21.62 5.39
CA ARG A 268 -17.06 -21.87 6.83
C ARG A 268 -16.88 -23.33 7.22
N SER A 269 -17.08 -24.30 6.31
CA SER A 269 -17.28 -25.71 6.72
C SER A 269 -16.06 -26.63 6.67
N SER A 270 -14.81 -26.14 6.68
CA SER A 270 -13.62 -27.02 6.72
C SER A 270 -12.73 -26.82 7.96
N ARG A 271 -13.33 -26.48 9.10
CA ARG A 271 -12.66 -26.57 10.41
C ARG A 271 -13.47 -27.43 11.38
N LEU A 272 -13.29 -28.74 11.24
CA LEU A 272 -13.19 -29.72 12.33
C LEU A 272 -12.10 -30.72 11.95
#